data_AF-A0A8W8J7T5-F1
#
_entry.id   AF-A0A8W8J7T5-F1
#
_cell.length_a   1.000
_cell.length_b   1.000
_cell.length_c   1.000
_cell.angle_alpha   90.00
_cell.angle_beta   90.00
_cell.angle_gamma   90.00
#
_symmetry.space_group_name_H-M   'P 1'
#
loop_
_entity.id
_entity.type
_entity.pdbx_description
1 polymer ?
#
loop_
_entity_poly.entity_id
_entity_poly.type
_entity_poly.pdbx_seq_one_letter_code
_entity_poly.pdbx_strand_id
1 'polypeptide(L)'
;KCYVLEEIMDDGTHGYRVGCLQEQPLIHTTTPTTTTTTTTHAPITKPTTTKTTTHAHTHHHTVPPTTAFKDGCSYISGHHCPLGFDLVNGKCVALTNRPMTYVEAQHYCRSHCSRLMDNISDRDISHLNTYVQYALYDVNVVHLVRLGAHATRHGHFVWDSTNTEIRDITHSNIGNCVVLTPEAHHHHTQLQDDSCNVRRYSICQAVKH
;
A
#
# COMPACT_ATOMS: atom_id res chain seq x y z
N LYS A 1 -3.70 16.52 -7.22
CA LYS A 1 -3.02 15.26 -6.82
C LYS A 1 -3.01 15.16 -5.30
N CYS A 2 -3.29 13.99 -4.72
CA CYS A 2 -3.23 13.80 -3.27
C CYS A 2 -2.02 12.97 -2.88
N TYR A 3 -1.46 13.29 -1.72
CA TYR A 3 -0.23 12.71 -1.20
C TYR A 3 -0.44 12.34 0.27
N VAL A 4 0.22 11.26 0.69
CA VAL A 4 0.32 10.87 2.09
C VAL A 4 1.76 11.14 2.51
N LEU A 5 1.93 11.92 3.56
CA LEU A 5 3.22 12.21 4.16
C LEU A 5 3.32 11.45 5.47
N GLU A 6 4.37 10.69 5.63
CA GLU A 6 4.75 10.06 6.89
C GLU A 6 5.66 11.03 7.65
N GLU A 7 5.28 11.34 8.89
CA GLU A 7 6.04 12.15 9.83
C GLU A 7 6.53 11.23 10.94
N ILE A 8 7.85 11.17 11.13
CA ILE A 8 8.45 10.45 12.26
C ILE A 8 8.55 11.46 13.41
N MET A 9 7.87 11.17 14.52
CA MET A 9 7.90 12.00 15.72
C MET A 9 9.13 11.67 16.57
N ASP A 10 9.54 12.61 17.43
CA ASP A 10 10.77 12.49 18.25
C ASP A 10 10.76 11.29 19.21
N ASP A 11 9.60 10.70 19.50
CA ASP A 11 9.44 9.48 20.30
C ASP A 11 9.51 8.18 19.48
N GLY A 12 9.80 8.29 18.17
CA GLY A 12 9.89 7.16 17.24
C GLY A 12 8.54 6.64 16.75
N THR A 13 7.43 7.31 17.09
CA THR A 13 6.12 6.95 16.56
C THR A 13 5.86 7.60 15.20
N HIS A 14 5.10 6.89 14.37
CA HIS A 14 4.80 7.29 13.01
C HIS A 14 3.43 7.99 12.96
N GLY A 15 3.41 9.21 12.44
CA GLY A 15 2.20 9.96 12.12
C GLY A 15 1.99 10.02 10.60
N TYR A 16 0.75 9.97 10.13
CA TYR A 16 0.44 10.13 8.72
C TYR A 16 -0.46 11.35 8.51
N ARG A 17 -0.07 12.23 7.57
CA ARG A 17 -0.90 13.36 7.12
C ARG A 17 -1.27 13.17 5.65
N VAL A 18 -2.56 13.33 5.35
CA VAL A 18 -3.05 13.31 3.96
C VAL A 18 -3.27 14.74 3.50
N GLY A 19 -2.61 15.12 2.41
CA GLY A 19 -2.73 16.43 1.79
C GLY A 19 -3.10 16.31 0.31
N CYS A 20 -4.11 17.05 -0.13
CA CYS A 20 -4.47 17.14 -1.55
C CYS A 20 -4.05 18.50 -2.10
N LEU A 21 -3.16 18.49 -3.10
CA LEU A 21 -2.88 19.65 -3.94
C LEU A 21 -4.04 19.80 -4.93
N GLN A 22 -4.83 20.84 -4.73
CA GLN A 22 -5.80 21.31 -5.70
C GLN A 22 -5.05 22.09 -6.77
N GLU A 23 -5.05 21.58 -8.00
CA GLU A 23 -4.52 22.31 -9.16
C GLU A 23 -5.44 23.51 -9.39
N GLN A 24 -4.97 24.71 -9.04
CA GLN A 24 -5.61 25.95 -9.48
C GLN A 24 -5.18 26.21 -10.94
N PRO A 25 -6.10 26.50 -11.86
CA PRO A 25 -5.73 27.04 -13.16
C PRO A 25 -5.02 28.38 -12.96
N LEU A 26 -3.93 28.61 -13.70
CA LEU A 26 -3.21 29.89 -13.74
C LEU A 26 -4.19 30.99 -14.19
N ILE A 27 -4.71 31.77 -13.25
CA ILE A 27 -5.34 33.05 -13.56
C ILE A 27 -4.25 34.10 -13.42
N HIS A 28 -3.72 34.55 -14.55
CA HIS A 28 -2.94 35.78 -14.62
C HIS A 28 -3.74 36.92 -13.98
N THR A 29 -3.33 37.35 -12.80
CA THR A 29 -3.84 38.58 -12.19
C THR A 29 -2.66 39.46 -11.82
N THR A 30 -2.63 40.60 -12.49
CA THR A 30 -1.68 41.69 -12.38
C THR A 30 -1.54 42.23 -10.96
N THR A 31 -0.28 42.45 -10.57
CA THR A 31 0.17 43.14 -9.36
C THR A 31 -0.52 44.51 -9.18
N PRO A 32 -1.11 44.80 -8.00
CA PRO A 32 -1.29 46.17 -7.55
C PRO A 32 -0.18 46.54 -6.55
N THR A 33 0.53 47.60 -6.88
CA THR A 33 1.51 48.31 -6.07
C THR A 33 0.93 48.78 -4.73
N THR A 34 1.54 48.39 -3.62
CA THR A 34 1.22 48.90 -2.28
C THR A 34 1.65 50.36 -2.17
N THR A 35 0.68 51.27 -1.97
CA THR A 35 0.98 52.67 -1.62
C THR A 35 1.02 52.79 -0.09
N THR A 36 2.14 53.31 0.41
CA THR A 36 2.40 53.61 1.82
C THR A 36 1.55 54.81 2.28
N THR A 37 0.95 54.74 3.46
CA THR A 37 0.54 55.95 4.18
C THR A 37 0.72 55.76 5.68
N THR A 38 1.44 56.70 6.28
CA THR A 38 1.92 56.74 7.66
C THR A 38 1.05 57.68 8.49
N THR A 39 0.52 57.25 9.64
CA THR A 39 0.12 58.18 10.72
C THR A 39 0.17 57.55 12.12
N THR A 40 1.22 57.94 12.87
CA THR A 40 1.37 58.36 14.28
C THR A 40 0.53 57.79 15.46
N HIS A 41 1.25 57.65 16.59
CA HIS A 41 1.03 57.00 17.88
C HIS A 41 -0.15 57.41 18.81
N ALA A 42 -0.69 56.37 19.48
CA ALA A 42 -1.13 56.12 20.88
C ALA A 42 -1.47 57.26 21.87
N PRO A 43 -2.34 56.94 22.85
CA PRO A 43 -1.85 56.83 24.24
C PRO A 43 -2.30 55.58 25.04
N ILE A 44 -1.48 55.32 26.06
CA ILE A 44 -1.34 54.15 26.93
C ILE A 44 -2.47 54.02 27.97
N THR A 45 -2.89 52.79 28.27
CA THR A 45 -3.48 52.44 29.58
C THR A 45 -3.05 51.04 30.02
N LYS A 46 -2.50 50.96 31.24
CA LYS A 46 -2.02 49.75 31.97
C LYS A 46 -3.24 48.90 32.41
N PRO A 47 -3.18 47.55 32.48
CA PRO A 47 -2.81 46.86 33.73
C PRO A 47 -2.09 45.48 33.54
N THR A 48 -1.11 45.15 34.39
CA THR A 48 -1.18 44.06 35.39
C THR A 48 -0.89 42.64 34.88
N THR A 49 0.18 42.08 35.44
CA THR A 49 0.66 40.71 35.33
C THR A 49 -0.43 39.69 35.71
N THR A 50 -0.77 38.78 34.81
CA THR A 50 -1.51 37.55 35.17
C THR A 50 -0.89 36.36 34.43
N LYS A 51 -0.36 35.40 35.20
CA LYS A 51 -0.02 34.06 34.71
C LYS A 51 -1.33 33.37 34.33
N THR A 52 -1.49 32.96 33.07
CA THR A 52 -2.64 32.15 32.66
C THR A 52 -2.15 30.77 32.24
N THR A 53 -2.51 29.82 33.09
CA THR A 53 -2.37 28.38 32.97
C THR A 53 -2.99 27.87 31.68
N THR A 54 -2.24 27.03 30.95
CA THR A 54 -2.71 26.26 29.81
C THR A 54 -3.83 25.31 30.25
N HIS A 55 -5.07 25.60 29.86
CA HIS A 55 -6.15 24.63 29.98
C HIS A 55 -5.98 23.59 28.87
N ALA A 56 -5.58 22.39 29.27
CA ALA A 56 -5.64 21.21 28.42
C ALA A 56 -7.10 20.94 28.06
N HIS A 57 -7.47 21.15 26.80
CA HIS A 57 -8.68 20.54 26.26
C HIS A 57 -8.40 19.06 26.10
N THR A 58 -8.79 18.29 27.11
CA THR A 58 -8.92 16.84 27.01
C THR A 58 -10.03 16.56 26.00
N HIS A 59 -9.69 16.48 24.71
CA HIS A 59 -10.53 15.74 23.78
C HIS A 59 -10.45 14.29 24.23
N HIS A 60 -11.44 13.89 25.01
CA HIS A 60 -11.79 12.48 25.16
C HIS A 60 -12.04 11.95 23.75
N HIS A 61 -11.01 11.35 23.15
CA HIS A 61 -11.22 10.34 22.15
C HIS A 61 -11.93 9.18 22.86
N THR A 62 -13.25 9.20 22.80
CA THR A 62 -14.04 8.00 22.97
C THR A 62 -13.55 7.06 21.89
N VAL A 63 -12.67 6.13 22.27
CA VAL A 63 -12.30 4.97 21.47
C VAL A 63 -13.64 4.37 21.01
N PRO A 64 -13.96 4.38 19.70
CA PRO A 64 -15.11 3.65 19.21
C PRO A 64 -14.93 2.22 19.71
N PRO A 65 -15.95 1.58 20.30
CA PRO A 65 -15.79 0.24 20.82
C PRO A 65 -15.23 -0.62 19.69
N THR A 66 -14.02 -1.13 19.89
CA THR A 66 -13.40 -2.12 19.02
C THR A 66 -14.39 -3.26 18.95
N THR A 67 -15.22 -3.29 17.90
CA THR A 67 -16.11 -4.39 17.67
C THR A 67 -15.21 -5.59 17.54
N ALA A 68 -15.35 -6.47 18.52
CA ALA A 68 -14.57 -7.68 18.68
C ALA A 68 -14.32 -8.34 17.34
N PHE A 69 -13.05 -8.69 17.12
CA PHE A 69 -12.56 -9.54 16.05
C PHE A 69 -13.51 -10.74 15.90
N LYS A 70 -14.38 -10.69 14.90
CA LYS A 70 -15.32 -11.76 14.55
C LYS A 70 -15.05 -12.10 13.09
N ASP A 71 -14.25 -13.14 12.89
CA ASP A 71 -14.23 -14.04 11.72
C ASP A 71 -14.74 -13.45 10.39
N GLY A 72 -14.15 -12.33 9.97
CA GLY A 72 -14.62 -11.59 8.81
C GLY A 72 -13.65 -10.49 8.40
N CYS A 73 -13.61 -10.19 7.12
CA CYS A 73 -12.69 -9.21 6.54
C CYS A 73 -13.19 -7.82 6.96
N SER A 74 -12.40 -7.10 7.74
CA SER A 74 -12.81 -5.78 8.23
C SER A 74 -12.82 -4.76 7.10
N TYR A 75 -14.00 -4.23 6.77
CA TYR A 75 -14.17 -3.08 5.89
C TYR A 75 -14.50 -1.84 6.71
N ILE A 76 -13.84 -0.72 6.42
CA ILE A 76 -14.29 0.58 6.90
C ILE A 76 -15.32 1.12 5.89
N SER A 77 -16.42 1.67 6.38
CA SER A 77 -17.44 2.32 5.56
C SER A 77 -16.81 3.37 4.64
N GLY A 78 -17.07 3.28 3.33
CA GLY A 78 -16.53 4.20 2.32
C GLY A 78 -15.17 3.81 1.73
N HIS A 79 -14.57 2.69 2.15
CA HIS A 79 -13.33 2.18 1.55
C HIS A 79 -13.60 1.11 0.47
N HIS A 80 -12.77 1.12 -0.57
CA HIS A 80 -12.90 0.17 -1.70
C HIS A 80 -12.34 -1.22 -1.38
N CYS A 81 -11.45 -1.32 -0.39
CA CYS A 81 -10.76 -2.54 0.01
C CYS A 81 -10.84 -2.79 1.52
N PRO A 82 -10.71 -4.05 1.97
CA PRO A 82 -10.57 -4.34 3.39
C PRO A 82 -9.37 -3.62 4.00
N LEU A 83 -9.38 -3.46 5.32
CA LEU A 83 -8.23 -2.95 6.06
C LEU A 83 -6.96 -3.76 5.75
N GLY A 84 -5.87 -3.04 5.46
CA GLY A 84 -4.58 -3.63 5.11
C GLY A 84 -4.43 -4.05 3.64
N PHE A 85 -5.39 -3.72 2.78
CA PHE A 85 -5.31 -3.95 1.33
C PHE A 85 -5.34 -2.63 0.55
N ASP A 86 -4.51 -2.57 -0.48
CA ASP A 86 -4.42 -1.47 -1.44
C ASP A 86 -5.23 -1.81 -2.70
N LEU A 87 -5.86 -0.79 -3.29
CA LEU A 87 -6.56 -0.95 -4.56
C LEU A 87 -5.58 -0.82 -5.73
N VAL A 88 -5.27 -1.93 -6.40
CA VAL A 88 -4.37 -1.99 -7.56
C VAL A 88 -5.13 -2.58 -8.74
N ASN A 89 -5.29 -1.80 -9.81
CA ASN A 89 -6.05 -2.17 -11.02
C ASN A 89 -7.45 -2.77 -10.72
N GLY A 90 -8.16 -2.20 -9.74
CA GLY A 90 -9.50 -2.67 -9.34
C GLY A 90 -9.51 -3.93 -8.46
N LYS A 91 -8.34 -4.46 -8.09
CA LYS A 91 -8.16 -5.60 -7.19
C LYS A 91 -7.61 -5.11 -5.85
N CYS A 92 -8.11 -5.67 -4.76
CA CYS A 92 -7.60 -5.38 -3.42
C CYS A 92 -6.43 -6.33 -3.11
N VAL A 93 -5.24 -5.78 -2.99
CA VAL A 93 -3.99 -6.54 -2.85
C VAL A 93 -3.20 -6.12 -1.62
N ALA A 94 -2.43 -7.04 -1.05
CA ALA A 94 -1.53 -6.76 0.05
C ALA A 94 -0.26 -7.59 -0.09
N LEU A 95 0.90 -7.05 0.26
CA LEU A 95 2.12 -7.84 0.41
C LEU A 95 2.17 -8.53 1.77
N THR A 96 2.70 -9.74 1.82
CA THR A 96 3.09 -10.38 3.09
C THR A 96 4.11 -9.50 3.80
N ASN A 97 4.01 -9.36 5.12
CA ASN A 97 4.92 -8.50 5.90
C ASN A 97 6.37 -9.04 6.02
N ARG A 98 6.62 -10.28 5.61
CA ARG A 98 7.95 -10.90 5.59
C ARG A 98 8.02 -11.99 4.53
N PRO A 99 9.23 -12.39 4.10
CA PRO A 99 9.39 -13.52 3.20
C PRO A 99 8.90 -14.85 3.81
N MET A 100 8.15 -15.62 3.03
CA MET A 100 7.55 -16.90 3.42
C MET A 100 7.73 -17.93 2.31
N THR A 101 7.70 -19.22 2.63
CA THR A 101 7.52 -20.30 1.65
C THR A 101 6.13 -20.20 1.02
N TYR A 102 5.91 -20.91 -0.10
CA TYR A 102 4.61 -20.87 -0.77
C TYR A 102 3.46 -21.36 0.12
N VAL A 103 3.66 -22.45 0.87
CA VAL A 103 2.65 -22.99 1.79
C VAL A 103 2.37 -22.01 2.94
N GLU A 104 3.41 -21.45 3.56
CA GLU A 104 3.25 -20.43 4.61
C GLU A 104 2.49 -19.20 4.08
N ALA A 105 2.79 -18.74 2.86
CA ALA A 105 2.14 -17.59 2.25
C ALA A 105 0.66 -17.87 1.93
N GLN A 106 0.33 -19.07 1.44
CA GLN A 106 -1.07 -19.48 1.26
C GLN A 106 -1.85 -19.41 2.59
N HIS A 107 -1.27 -19.96 3.67
CA HIS A 107 -1.89 -19.90 5.00
C HIS A 107 -2.02 -18.46 5.50
N TYR A 108 -0.99 -17.64 5.32
CA TYR A 108 -1.02 -16.23 5.71
C TYR A 108 -2.13 -15.46 4.99
N CYS A 109 -2.25 -15.58 3.66
CA CYS A 109 -3.32 -14.88 2.94
C CYS A 109 -4.70 -15.37 3.42
N ARG A 110 -4.88 -16.69 3.58
CA ARG A 110 -6.15 -17.27 4.06
C ARG A 110 -6.53 -16.77 5.45
N SER A 111 -5.57 -16.63 6.37
CA SER A 111 -5.81 -16.09 7.71
C SER A 111 -6.12 -14.59 7.71
N HIS A 112 -5.84 -13.90 6.60
CA HIS A 112 -6.14 -12.48 6.37
C HIS A 112 -7.18 -12.31 5.26
N CYS A 113 -8.18 -13.19 5.20
CA CYS A 113 -9.35 -12.97 4.36
C CYS A 113 -9.05 -12.83 2.85
N SER A 114 -7.97 -13.49 2.42
CA SER A 114 -7.44 -13.38 1.07
C SER A 114 -6.89 -14.73 0.62
N ARG A 115 -6.37 -14.75 -0.60
CA ARG A 115 -5.60 -15.87 -1.15
C ARG A 115 -4.36 -15.33 -1.80
N LEU A 116 -3.38 -16.18 -2.11
CA LEU A 116 -2.32 -15.77 -3.03
C LEU A 116 -2.96 -15.25 -4.31
N MET A 117 -2.44 -14.12 -4.80
CA MET A 117 -2.92 -13.50 -6.01
C MET A 117 -2.61 -14.40 -7.20
N ASP A 118 -3.60 -14.63 -8.03
CA ASP A 118 -3.51 -15.49 -9.21
C ASP A 118 -4.36 -14.91 -10.35
N ASN A 119 -4.37 -15.60 -11.49
CA ASN A 119 -5.15 -15.25 -12.67
C ASN A 119 -5.00 -13.76 -13.03
N ILE A 120 -3.74 -13.36 -13.20
CA ILE A 120 -3.35 -11.98 -13.48
C ILE A 120 -3.18 -11.76 -14.98
N SER A 121 -3.56 -10.57 -15.45
CA SER A 121 -3.39 -10.09 -16.81
C SER A 121 -2.12 -9.26 -16.96
N ASP A 122 -1.68 -8.98 -18.19
CA ASP A 122 -0.57 -8.06 -18.46
C ASP A 122 -0.79 -6.66 -17.88
N ARG A 123 -2.06 -6.21 -17.85
CA ARG A 123 -2.42 -4.95 -17.19
C ARG A 123 -2.19 -5.03 -15.69
N ASP A 124 -2.60 -6.12 -15.04
CA ASP A 124 -2.35 -6.33 -13.61
C ASP A 124 -0.85 -6.31 -13.32
N ILE A 125 -0.08 -7.06 -14.11
CA ILE A 125 1.38 -7.15 -14.01
C ILE A 125 2.03 -5.75 -14.00
N SER A 126 1.69 -4.88 -14.95
CA SER A 126 2.23 -3.51 -15.00
C SER A 126 1.95 -2.71 -13.73
N HIS A 127 0.72 -2.76 -13.21
CA HIS A 127 0.35 -2.05 -11.98
C HIS A 127 0.95 -2.68 -10.72
N LEU A 128 1.06 -4.01 -10.68
CA LEU A 128 1.68 -4.74 -9.58
C LEU A 128 3.17 -4.44 -9.49
N ASN A 129 3.88 -4.25 -10.61
CA ASN A 129 5.29 -3.86 -10.56
C ASN A 129 5.48 -2.51 -9.88
N THR A 130 4.68 -1.51 -10.23
CA THR A 130 4.71 -0.21 -9.56
C THR A 130 4.41 -0.35 -8.06
N TYR A 131 3.39 -1.14 -7.73
CA TYR A 131 3.02 -1.41 -6.34
C TYR A 131 4.15 -2.07 -5.55
N VAL A 132 4.77 -3.13 -6.09
CA VAL A 132 5.86 -3.87 -5.46
C VAL A 132 7.10 -3.01 -5.30
N GLN A 133 7.49 -2.26 -6.34
CA GLN A 133 8.66 -1.37 -6.29
C GLN A 133 8.48 -0.29 -5.22
N TYR A 134 7.28 0.27 -5.07
CA TYR A 134 7.00 1.25 -4.03
C TYR A 134 7.00 0.62 -2.64
N ALA A 135 6.29 -0.50 -2.46
CA ALA A 135 6.13 -1.14 -1.16
C ALA A 135 7.40 -1.81 -0.63
N LEU A 136 8.34 -2.17 -1.51
CA LEU A 136 9.61 -2.80 -1.16
C LEU A 136 10.82 -1.90 -1.44
N TYR A 137 10.62 -0.59 -1.64
CA TYR A 137 11.67 0.35 -2.04
C TYR A 137 12.93 0.30 -1.14
N ASP A 138 12.75 0.19 0.17
CA ASP A 138 13.85 0.12 1.15
C ASP A 138 14.38 -1.30 1.39
N VAL A 139 13.85 -2.30 0.70
CA VAL A 139 14.25 -3.70 0.86
C VAL A 139 15.33 -4.03 -0.16
N ASN A 140 16.57 -4.19 0.31
CA ASN A 140 17.74 -4.44 -0.53
C ASN A 140 17.84 -5.91 -1.03
N VAL A 141 16.83 -6.36 -1.78
CA VAL A 141 16.75 -7.70 -2.38
C VAL A 141 16.11 -7.62 -3.77
N VAL A 142 16.49 -8.54 -4.67
CA VAL A 142 15.77 -8.71 -5.94
C VAL A 142 14.30 -9.00 -5.63
N HIS A 143 13.40 -8.16 -6.15
CA HIS A 143 11.98 -8.17 -5.82
C HIS A 143 11.21 -9.31 -6.50
N LEU A 144 11.65 -10.56 -6.36
CA LEU A 144 10.84 -11.69 -6.83
C LEU A 144 9.69 -11.93 -5.85
N VAL A 145 8.46 -11.76 -6.34
CA VAL A 145 7.27 -11.81 -5.50
C VAL A 145 6.37 -12.96 -5.89
N ARG A 146 6.02 -13.79 -4.92
CA ARG A 146 5.29 -15.04 -5.15
C ARG A 146 3.81 -14.82 -5.43
N LEU A 147 3.29 -15.63 -6.35
CA LEU A 147 1.90 -15.70 -6.77
C LEU A 147 1.29 -17.08 -6.51
N GLY A 148 -0.04 -17.16 -6.62
CA GLY A 148 -0.84 -18.37 -6.47
C GLY A 148 -0.88 -19.19 -7.75
N ALA A 149 0.25 -19.81 -8.09
CA ALA A 149 0.33 -20.75 -9.19
C ALA A 149 1.37 -21.83 -8.91
N HIS A 150 1.13 -23.00 -9.51
CA HIS A 150 2.00 -24.16 -9.36
C HIS A 150 2.12 -24.96 -10.65
N ALA A 151 3.21 -25.73 -10.75
CA ALA A 151 3.40 -26.72 -11.79
C ALA A 151 2.50 -27.94 -11.55
N THR A 152 1.81 -28.36 -12.59
CA THR A 152 1.10 -29.63 -12.65
C THR A 152 2.09 -30.79 -12.74
N ARG A 153 1.59 -32.03 -12.59
CA ARG A 153 2.40 -33.25 -12.78
C ARG A 153 3.01 -33.37 -14.18
N HIS A 154 2.46 -32.66 -15.16
CA HIS A 154 2.91 -32.68 -16.54
C HIS A 154 3.86 -31.51 -16.87
N GLY A 155 4.26 -30.71 -15.89
CA GLY A 155 5.20 -29.60 -16.06
C GLY A 155 4.59 -28.28 -16.53
N HIS A 156 3.31 -28.26 -16.88
CA HIS A 156 2.58 -27.02 -17.18
C HIS A 156 2.26 -26.26 -15.89
N PHE A 157 2.35 -24.93 -15.91
CA PHE A 157 1.96 -24.09 -14.76
C PHE A 157 0.50 -23.67 -14.87
N VAL A 158 -0.22 -23.72 -13.75
CA VAL A 158 -1.62 -23.32 -13.65
C VAL A 158 -1.83 -22.38 -12.47
N TRP A 159 -2.81 -21.47 -12.61
CA TRP A 159 -3.28 -20.66 -11.49
C TRP A 159 -4.07 -21.50 -10.48
N ASP A 160 -3.85 -21.25 -9.18
CA ASP A 160 -4.41 -22.08 -8.12
C ASP A 160 -5.95 -22.07 -8.08
N SER A 161 -6.58 -20.90 -8.25
CA SER A 161 -8.04 -20.80 -8.12
C SER A 161 -8.81 -21.19 -9.37
N THR A 162 -8.25 -21.00 -10.57
CA THR A 162 -8.94 -21.24 -11.83
C THR A 162 -8.51 -22.52 -12.53
N ASN A 163 -7.36 -23.09 -12.15
CA ASN A 163 -6.72 -24.22 -12.82
C ASN A 163 -6.51 -23.97 -14.33
N THR A 164 -6.39 -22.70 -14.73
CA THR A 164 -6.09 -22.30 -16.11
C THR A 164 -4.58 -22.21 -16.32
N GLU A 165 -4.13 -22.67 -17.48
CA GLU A 165 -2.70 -22.70 -17.83
C GLU A 165 -2.12 -21.29 -18.00
N ILE A 166 -0.88 -21.12 -17.51
CA ILE A 166 -0.07 -19.92 -17.69
C ILE A 166 0.80 -20.13 -18.92
N ARG A 167 0.56 -19.34 -19.97
CA ARG A 167 1.26 -19.49 -21.25
C ARG A 167 2.61 -18.79 -21.28
N ASP A 168 2.71 -17.63 -20.63
CA ASP A 168 3.86 -16.73 -20.71
C ASP A 168 4.67 -16.77 -19.41
N ILE A 169 5.40 -17.88 -19.21
CA ILE A 169 6.30 -18.07 -18.06
C ILE A 169 7.70 -18.48 -18.52
N THR A 170 8.71 -17.86 -17.92
CA THR A 170 10.12 -18.19 -18.14
C THR A 170 10.43 -19.44 -17.32
N HIS A 171 10.77 -20.53 -18.02
CA HIS A 171 11.12 -21.81 -17.41
C HIS A 171 12.63 -21.89 -17.18
N SER A 172 13.02 -21.85 -15.92
CA SER A 172 14.39 -21.97 -15.43
C SER A 172 14.66 -23.38 -14.88
N ASN A 173 13.62 -24.21 -14.75
CA ASN A 173 13.62 -25.53 -14.11
C ASN A 173 14.09 -25.48 -12.65
N ILE A 174 13.75 -24.40 -11.94
CA ILE A 174 14.19 -24.14 -10.56
C ILE A 174 13.14 -24.59 -9.54
N GLY A 175 11.88 -24.74 -9.94
CA GLY A 175 10.85 -25.24 -9.05
C GLY A 175 9.46 -25.30 -9.64
N ASN A 176 8.49 -25.57 -8.75
CA ASN A 176 7.10 -25.83 -9.11
C ASN A 176 6.15 -24.68 -8.71
N CYS A 177 6.67 -23.52 -8.34
CA CYS A 177 5.86 -22.35 -7.95
C CYS A 177 6.22 -21.15 -8.83
N VAL A 178 5.38 -20.11 -8.84
CA VAL A 178 5.56 -18.95 -9.73
C VAL A 178 5.83 -17.67 -8.95
N VAL A 179 6.74 -16.85 -9.48
CA VAL A 179 7.02 -15.49 -9.02
C VAL A 179 6.83 -14.48 -10.15
N LEU A 180 6.42 -13.27 -9.76
CA LEU A 180 6.49 -12.05 -10.56
C LEU A 180 7.92 -11.48 -10.47
N THR A 181 8.45 -11.04 -11.60
CA THR A 181 9.76 -10.39 -11.75
C THR A 181 9.55 -8.90 -12.13
N PRO A 182 9.53 -7.96 -11.16
CA PRO A 182 9.23 -6.54 -11.39
C PRO A 182 10.24 -5.77 -12.24
N GLU A 183 11.29 -6.44 -12.70
CA GLU A 183 12.45 -5.90 -13.41
C GLU A 183 12.81 -6.71 -14.67
N ALA A 184 11.86 -7.44 -15.27
CA ALA A 184 12.17 -8.15 -16.51
C ALA A 184 12.59 -7.14 -17.60
N HIS A 185 13.89 -7.11 -17.93
CA HIS A 185 14.41 -6.45 -19.11
C HIS A 185 13.69 -6.99 -20.36
N HIS A 186 13.65 -6.19 -21.43
CA HIS A 186 12.82 -6.28 -22.65
C HIS A 186 12.75 -7.63 -23.42
N HIS A 187 13.31 -8.73 -22.90
CA HIS A 187 13.34 -10.06 -23.53
C HIS A 187 12.84 -11.21 -22.63
N HIS A 188 12.41 -10.97 -21.38
CA HIS A 188 11.88 -12.02 -20.50
C HIS A 188 10.41 -11.79 -20.13
N THR A 189 9.67 -12.88 -19.95
CA THR A 189 8.32 -12.81 -19.37
C THR A 189 8.42 -12.33 -17.93
N GLN A 190 7.40 -11.63 -17.45
CA GLN A 190 7.39 -11.12 -16.07
C GLN A 190 7.02 -12.19 -15.04
N LEU A 191 6.70 -13.40 -15.51
CA LEU A 191 6.49 -14.57 -14.67
C LEU A 191 7.64 -15.54 -14.85
N GLN A 192 8.12 -16.11 -13.75
CA GLN A 192 9.19 -17.09 -13.73
C GLN A 192 8.87 -18.20 -12.73
N ASP A 193 9.35 -19.40 -13.00
CA ASP A 193 9.35 -20.49 -12.02
C ASP A 193 10.35 -20.25 -10.87
N ASP A 194 9.97 -20.66 -9.67
CA ASP A 194 10.78 -20.55 -8.44
C ASP A 194 10.53 -21.78 -7.57
N SER A 195 11.49 -22.06 -6.69
CA SER A 195 11.31 -23.11 -5.69
C SER A 195 10.24 -22.69 -4.67
N CYS A 196 9.25 -23.56 -4.46
CA CYS A 196 8.18 -23.35 -3.47
C CYS A 196 8.71 -23.19 -2.03
N ASN A 197 9.94 -23.67 -1.77
CA ASN A 197 10.58 -23.62 -0.45
C ASN A 197 11.46 -22.38 -0.25
N VAL A 198 11.77 -21.64 -1.31
CA VAL A 198 12.50 -20.36 -1.16
C VAL A 198 11.57 -19.36 -0.49
N ARG A 199 12.08 -18.60 0.48
CA ARG A 199 11.26 -17.60 1.17
C ARG A 199 11.19 -16.34 0.32
N ARG A 200 9.99 -15.91 -0.06
CA ARG A 200 9.73 -14.71 -0.87
C ARG A 200 8.63 -13.88 -0.24
N TYR A 201 8.66 -12.57 -0.47
CA TYR A 201 7.45 -11.78 -0.33
C TYR A 201 6.39 -12.33 -1.28
N SER A 202 5.12 -12.26 -0.90
CA SER A 202 4.01 -12.78 -1.69
C SER A 202 2.88 -11.75 -1.77
N ILE A 203 2.14 -11.73 -2.86
CA ILE A 203 0.96 -10.86 -3.01
C ILE A 203 -0.28 -11.67 -2.63
N CYS A 204 -1.03 -11.17 -1.65
CA CYS A 204 -2.36 -11.63 -1.32
C CYS A 204 -3.40 -10.78 -2.06
N GLN A 205 -4.46 -11.41 -2.57
CA GLN A 205 -5.63 -10.74 -3.13
C GLN A 205 -6.85 -11.02 -2.26
N ALA A 206 -7.53 -9.98 -1.80
CA ALA A 206 -8.75 -10.11 -1.02
C ALA A 206 -9.83 -10.86 -1.81
N VAL A 207 -10.55 -11.74 -1.13
CA VAL A 207 -11.72 -12.42 -1.70
C VAL A 207 -12.94 -11.54 -1.40
N LYS A 208 -13.63 -11.05 -2.43
CA LYS A 208 -14.93 -10.37 -2.23
C LYS A 208 -15.94 -11.43 -1.79
N HIS A 209 -16.51 -11.25 -0.60
CA HIS A 209 -17.66 -12.02 -0.13
C HIS A 209 -18.96 -11.38 -0.61
#